data_AF-X1JQ37-F1
#
_entry.id   AF-X1JQ37-F1
#
_cell.length_a   1.000
_cell.length_b   1.000
_cell.length_c   1.000
_cell.angle_alpha   90.00
_cell.angle_beta   90.00
_cell.angle_gamma   90.00
#
_symmetry.space_group_name_H-M   'P 1'
#
loop_
_entity.id
_entity.type
_entity.pdbx_description
1 polymer ?
#
loop_
_entity_poly.entity_id
_entity_poly.type
_entity_poly.pdbx_seq_one_letter_code
_entity_poly.pdbx_strand_id
1 'polypeptide(L)'
;MIEETEDIQDKDQPLGKIAKYDVGNFYYDIKLKLKKIVDFINQKTDFKYKSKNKSCYVSLVEKPIAQRAGIGWYGKHSIIITERFGSWVVLGEIITELELETDAPLPQSCGDCKICMDLCPTKAIVSPYVIDRTKCLQFISERSMNVPLAFREVWGDRLYGCTTCQEVCPQNHKVKPKKYRPEYGYIGSR
;
A
#
# COMPACT_ATOMS: atom_id res chain seq x y z
N MET A 1 -3.04 -5.56 28.73
CA MET A 1 -4.24 -6.25 28.28
C MET A 1 -5.27 -5.17 28.01
N ILE A 2 -5.49 -4.84 26.75
CA ILE A 2 -6.55 -3.90 26.37
C ILE A 2 -7.82 -4.73 26.41
N GLU A 3 -8.75 -4.38 27.30
CA GLU A 3 -10.03 -5.06 27.47
C GLU A 3 -10.79 -5.10 26.14
N GLU A 4 -11.37 -6.26 25.83
CA GLU A 4 -12.21 -6.50 24.67
C GLU A 4 -13.36 -5.51 24.68
N THR A 5 -13.37 -4.57 23.73
CA THR A 5 -14.52 -3.70 23.50
C THR A 5 -15.35 -4.32 22.40
N GLU A 6 -16.63 -4.58 22.73
CA GLU A 6 -17.68 -4.95 21.78
C GLU A 6 -17.67 -4.00 20.57
N ASP A 7 -18.04 -4.50 19.38
CA ASP A 7 -18.16 -3.69 18.15
C ASP A 7 -19.19 -2.57 18.39
N ILE A 8 -18.73 -1.36 18.72
CA ILE A 8 -19.51 -0.18 19.13
C ILE A 8 -20.22 0.47 17.93
N GLN A 9 -20.80 -0.32 17.02
CA GLN A 9 -21.59 0.20 15.89
C GLN A 9 -22.94 0.76 16.36
N ASP A 10 -22.88 1.87 17.09
CA ASP A 10 -24.02 2.75 17.30
C ASP A 10 -24.23 3.55 16.01
N LYS A 11 -25.38 3.35 15.35
CA LYS A 11 -25.67 3.90 14.01
C LYS A 11 -25.76 5.42 14.00
N ASP A 12 -25.90 6.04 15.16
CA ASP A 12 -26.06 7.48 15.33
C ASP A 12 -24.76 8.21 15.68
N GLN A 13 -23.63 7.49 15.79
CA GLN A 13 -22.31 8.09 16.07
C GLN A 13 -21.58 8.52 14.78
N PRO A 14 -20.82 9.63 14.82
CA PRO A 14 -20.01 10.06 13.67
C PRO A 14 -18.94 9.01 13.34
N LEU A 15 -18.87 8.64 12.06
CA LEU A 15 -17.87 7.69 11.54
C LEU A 15 -16.73 8.42 10.85
N GLY A 16 -15.56 7.79 10.83
CA GLY A 16 -14.40 8.27 10.10
C GLY A 16 -13.76 7.18 9.25
N LYS A 17 -12.99 7.59 8.24
CA LYS A 17 -12.33 6.70 7.28
C LYS A 17 -10.87 6.49 7.62
N ILE A 18 -10.46 5.24 7.64
CA ILE A 18 -9.04 4.84 7.64
C ILE A 18 -8.70 4.34 6.25
N ALA A 19 -7.51 4.71 5.76
CA ALA A 19 -7.01 4.26 4.49
C ALA A 19 -6.98 2.73 4.39
N LYS A 20 -7.38 2.20 3.22
CA LYS A 20 -7.55 0.75 2.99
C LYS A 20 -6.31 -0.11 3.25
N TYR A 21 -5.10 0.44 3.17
CA TYR A 21 -3.88 -0.31 3.48
C TYR A 21 -3.59 -0.40 4.99
N ASP A 22 -4.30 0.35 5.83
CA ASP A 22 -4.06 0.44 7.27
C ASP A 22 -5.17 -0.23 8.10
N VAL A 23 -6.17 -0.82 7.44
CA VAL A 23 -7.26 -1.55 8.10
C VAL A 23 -6.79 -2.89 8.70
N GLY A 24 -5.61 -3.38 8.32
CA GLY A 24 -5.03 -4.63 8.81
C GLY A 24 -3.53 -4.67 8.64
N ASN A 25 -2.88 -5.64 9.30
CA ASN A 25 -1.41 -5.73 9.31
C ASN A 25 -0.87 -6.50 8.09
N PHE A 26 -1.10 -5.97 6.89
CA PHE A 26 -0.69 -6.61 5.63
C PHE A 26 0.84 -6.72 5.48
N TYR A 27 1.60 -5.85 6.14
CA TYR A 27 3.07 -5.91 6.21
C TYR A 27 3.55 -7.12 7.02
N TYR A 28 2.84 -7.47 8.10
CA TYR A 28 3.12 -8.71 8.82
C TYR A 28 2.71 -9.95 8.01
N ASP A 29 1.60 -9.90 7.28
CA ASP A 29 1.17 -10.99 6.39
C ASP A 29 2.22 -11.29 5.30
N ILE A 30 2.71 -10.27 4.59
CA ILE A 30 3.80 -10.46 3.61
C ILE A 30 5.04 -10.96 4.33
N LYS A 31 5.25 -10.56 5.59
CA LYS A 31 6.39 -11.00 6.36
C LYS A 31 6.46 -12.51 6.55
N LEU A 32 5.35 -13.08 6.99
CA LEU A 32 5.22 -14.52 7.17
C LEU A 32 5.34 -15.28 5.84
N LYS A 33 4.86 -14.70 4.74
CA LYS A 33 4.96 -15.32 3.41
C LYS A 33 6.40 -15.39 2.90
N LEU A 34 7.17 -14.30 2.97
CA LEU A 34 8.57 -14.34 2.51
C LEU A 34 9.40 -15.29 3.39
N LYS A 35 9.11 -15.38 4.71
CA LYS A 35 9.77 -16.38 5.56
C LYS A 35 9.58 -17.80 5.03
N LYS A 36 8.38 -18.17 4.58
CA LYS A 36 8.12 -19.49 3.99
C LYS A 36 8.92 -19.72 2.70
N ILE A 37 9.10 -18.68 1.88
CA ILE A 37 9.93 -18.75 0.67
C ILE A 37 11.40 -18.96 1.04
N VAL A 38 11.91 -18.23 2.03
CA VAL A 38 13.29 -18.40 2.52
C VAL A 38 13.50 -19.80 3.11
N ASP A 39 12.56 -20.29 3.91
CA ASP A 39 12.61 -21.64 4.48
C ASP A 39 12.60 -22.70 3.37
N PHE A 40 11.83 -22.50 2.30
CA PHE A 40 11.84 -23.35 1.11
C PHE A 40 13.19 -23.32 0.38
N ILE A 41 13.77 -22.14 0.14
CA ILE A 41 15.08 -22.00 -0.51
C ILE A 41 16.17 -22.72 0.31
N ASN A 42 16.19 -22.52 1.62
CA ASN A 42 17.14 -23.18 2.54
C ASN A 42 17.02 -24.71 2.53
N GLN A 43 15.84 -25.27 2.22
CA GLN A 43 15.63 -26.72 2.11
C GLN A 43 16.07 -27.28 0.75
N LYS A 44 16.08 -26.45 -0.30
CA LYS A 44 16.35 -26.86 -1.68
C LYS A 44 17.76 -26.55 -2.14
N THR A 45 18.50 -25.76 -1.38
CA THR A 45 19.84 -25.29 -1.75
C THR A 45 20.76 -25.41 -0.55
N ASP A 46 22.07 -25.50 -0.80
CA ASP A 46 23.08 -25.44 0.27
C ASP A 46 23.29 -24.01 0.81
N PHE A 47 22.65 -23.02 0.19
CA PHE A 47 22.61 -21.66 0.69
C PHE A 47 21.84 -21.63 2.02
N LYS A 48 22.58 -21.44 3.11
CA LYS A 48 22.00 -21.14 4.41
C LYS A 48 21.80 -19.65 4.50
N TYR A 49 20.62 -19.16 4.16
CA TYR A 49 20.21 -17.79 4.49
C TYR A 49 20.36 -17.56 5.98
N LYS A 50 21.47 -16.93 6.36
CA LYS A 50 21.65 -16.41 7.71
C LYS A 50 20.90 -15.09 7.78
N SER A 51 19.62 -15.19 8.13
CA SER A 51 18.78 -14.07 8.58
C SER A 51 19.40 -13.45 9.85
N LYS A 52 20.56 -12.78 9.75
CA LYS A 52 21.20 -12.07 10.86
C LYS A 52 20.33 -10.91 11.34
N ASN A 53 19.51 -10.36 10.46
CA ASN A 53 18.36 -9.54 10.81
C ASN A 53 17.13 -10.44 10.75
N LYS A 54 16.26 -10.44 11.78
CA LYS A 54 14.93 -11.10 11.79
C LYS A 54 13.95 -10.54 10.75
N SER A 55 14.48 -9.93 9.69
CA SER A 55 13.82 -9.33 8.55
C SER A 55 14.67 -9.66 7.31
N CYS A 56 14.11 -10.46 6.40
CA CYS A 56 14.53 -10.44 4.99
C CYS A 56 14.08 -9.14 4.30
N TYR A 57 13.32 -8.28 5.00
CA TYR A 57 13.04 -6.88 4.66
C TYR A 57 14.29 -6.05 4.95
N VAL A 58 15.03 -5.71 3.90
CA VAL A 58 15.84 -4.50 3.97
C VAL A 58 14.87 -3.34 3.68
N SER A 59 15.06 -2.17 4.29
CA SER A 59 14.27 -0.98 3.92
C SER A 59 14.76 -0.48 2.57
N LEU A 60 14.50 -1.23 1.50
CA LEU A 60 14.75 -0.80 0.14
C LEU A 60 13.53 -0.06 -0.40
N VAL A 61 13.74 0.68 -1.47
CA VAL A 61 12.64 1.25 -2.23
C VAL A 61 12.03 0.10 -3.05
N GLU A 62 10.95 -0.49 -2.53
CA GLU A 62 10.32 -1.70 -3.11
C GLU A 62 9.71 -1.45 -4.48
N LYS A 63 9.18 -0.24 -4.74
CA LYS A 63 8.47 0.07 -5.99
C LYS A 63 9.37 -0.05 -7.23
N PRO A 64 10.59 0.52 -7.28
CA PRO A 64 11.53 0.26 -8.38
C PRO A 64 11.88 -1.22 -8.55
N ILE A 65 12.01 -1.97 -7.45
CA ILE A 65 12.32 -3.40 -7.50
C ILE A 65 11.16 -4.16 -8.14
N ALA A 66 9.93 -3.92 -7.69
CA ALA A 66 8.74 -4.53 -8.25
C ALA A 66 8.56 -4.21 -9.74
N GLN A 67 8.83 -2.97 -10.17
CA GLN A 67 8.77 -2.60 -11.58
C GLN A 67 9.83 -3.30 -12.42
N ARG A 68 11.06 -3.43 -11.90
CA ARG A 68 12.15 -4.15 -12.58
C ARG A 68 11.89 -5.65 -12.68
N ALA A 69 11.30 -6.24 -11.64
CA ALA A 69 10.98 -7.66 -11.56
C ALA A 69 9.66 -8.05 -12.26
N GLY A 70 9.10 -7.18 -13.11
CA GLY A 70 7.89 -7.49 -13.86
C GLY A 70 6.62 -7.68 -13.01
N ILE A 71 6.62 -7.29 -11.73
CA ILE A 71 5.45 -7.42 -10.84
C ILE A 71 4.33 -6.45 -11.25
N GLY A 72 4.70 -5.29 -11.76
CA GLY A 72 3.76 -4.23 -12.10
C GLY A 72 4.43 -3.05 -12.78
N TRP A 73 3.63 -2.02 -13.09
CA TRP A 73 4.09 -0.76 -13.65
C TRP A 73 3.70 0.41 -12.75
N TYR A 74 4.36 1.56 -12.93
CA TYR A 74 3.98 2.76 -12.19
C TYR A 74 2.67 3.36 -12.73
N GLY A 75 1.71 3.59 -11.84
CA GLY A 75 0.64 4.54 -12.08
C GLY A 75 1.14 5.99 -12.01
N LYS A 76 0.46 6.95 -12.67
CA LYS A 76 0.80 8.39 -12.55
C LYS A 76 0.74 8.92 -11.11
N HIS A 77 0.04 8.23 -10.22
CA HIS A 77 0.03 8.44 -8.77
C HIS A 77 1.22 7.80 -8.02
N SER A 78 2.26 7.37 -8.73
CA SER A 78 3.52 6.81 -8.20
C SER A 78 3.38 5.56 -7.30
N ILE A 79 2.36 4.74 -7.54
CA ILE A 79 2.17 3.44 -6.87
C ILE A 79 2.18 2.36 -7.95
N ILE A 80 2.73 1.20 -7.60
CA ILE A 80 2.77 0.03 -8.48
C ILE A 80 1.35 -0.49 -8.71
N ILE A 81 1.05 -0.76 -9.96
CA ILE A 81 -0.18 -1.39 -10.42
C ILE A 81 0.19 -2.76 -10.98
N THR A 82 -0.47 -3.80 -10.51
CA THR A 82 -0.35 -5.18 -10.98
C THR A 82 -1.53 -5.52 -11.87
N GLU A 83 -1.35 -6.45 -12.81
CA GLU A 83 -2.44 -6.84 -13.73
C GLU A 83 -3.65 -7.40 -13.00
N ARG A 84 -3.43 -8.22 -11.96
CA ARG A 84 -4.49 -8.96 -11.28
C ARG A 84 -5.12 -8.22 -10.11
N PHE A 85 -4.34 -7.43 -9.39
CA PHE A 85 -4.76 -6.83 -8.11
C PHE A 85 -4.75 -5.31 -8.14
N GLY A 86 -4.52 -4.70 -9.31
CA GLY A 86 -4.37 -3.26 -9.43
C GLY A 86 -3.27 -2.76 -8.48
N SER A 87 -3.52 -1.64 -7.82
CA SER A 87 -2.59 -1.08 -6.82
C SER A 87 -2.84 -1.55 -5.39
N TRP A 88 -3.83 -2.43 -5.15
CA TRP A 88 -4.16 -2.94 -3.82
C TRP A 88 -3.26 -4.11 -3.41
N VAL A 89 -1.95 -3.87 -3.41
CA VAL A 89 -0.92 -4.86 -3.06
C VAL A 89 0.05 -4.30 -2.05
N VAL A 90 0.57 -5.19 -1.20
CA VAL A 90 1.75 -4.92 -0.38
C VAL A 90 2.93 -5.58 -1.06
N LEU A 91 4.02 -4.83 -1.21
CA LEU A 91 5.24 -5.31 -1.80
C LEU A 91 6.15 -5.90 -0.71
N GLY A 92 7.10 -6.70 -1.16
CA GLY A 92 8.15 -7.25 -0.31
C GLY A 92 9.12 -8.03 -1.16
N GLU A 93 10.37 -8.04 -0.73
CA GLU A 93 11.49 -8.57 -1.48
C GLU A 93 12.38 -9.49 -0.65
N ILE A 94 13.15 -10.33 -1.34
CA ILE A 94 14.21 -11.14 -0.76
C ILE A 94 15.47 -10.84 -1.56
N ILE A 95 16.51 -10.34 -0.89
CA ILE A 95 17.82 -10.17 -1.51
C ILE A 95 18.53 -11.52 -1.49
N THR A 96 19.09 -11.93 -2.62
CA THR A 96 19.73 -13.24 -2.79
C THR A 96 21.04 -13.17 -3.54
N GLU A 97 21.92 -14.12 -3.24
CA GLU A 97 23.13 -14.43 -4.03
C GLU A 97 22.87 -15.55 -5.04
N LEU A 98 21.66 -16.15 -5.04
CA LEU A 98 21.28 -17.12 -6.04
C LEU A 98 21.29 -16.51 -7.43
N GLU A 99 21.90 -17.22 -8.38
CA GLU A 99 21.80 -16.89 -9.79
C GLU A 99 20.42 -17.32 -10.29
N LEU A 100 19.57 -16.33 -10.59
CA LEU A 100 18.20 -16.52 -11.08
C LEU A 100 18.07 -15.84 -12.45
N GLU A 101 17.29 -16.45 -13.34
CA GLU A 101 16.86 -15.78 -14.57
C GLU A 101 16.05 -14.54 -14.21
N THR A 102 16.34 -13.41 -14.86
CA THR A 102 15.68 -12.15 -14.58
C THR A 102 14.44 -11.98 -15.43
N ASP A 103 13.34 -11.60 -14.79
CA ASP A 103 12.15 -11.12 -15.49
C ASP A 103 12.38 -9.74 -16.15
N ALA A 104 11.54 -9.42 -17.13
CA ALA A 104 11.52 -8.11 -17.78
C ALA A 104 10.42 -7.20 -17.20
N PRO A 105 10.61 -5.87 -17.19
CA PRO A 105 9.55 -4.94 -16.85
C PRO A 105 8.33 -5.09 -17.77
N LEU A 106 7.16 -4.92 -17.18
CA LEU A 106 5.89 -4.90 -17.89
C LEU A 106 5.77 -3.64 -18.78
N PRO A 107 5.38 -3.76 -20.08
CA PRO A 107 5.31 -2.62 -21.01
C PRO A 107 4.11 -1.67 -20.79
N GLN A 108 3.29 -1.92 -19.78
CA GLN A 108 2.06 -1.17 -19.48
C GLN A 108 2.34 0.25 -18.97
N SER A 109 1.40 1.15 -19.26
CA SER A 109 1.40 2.52 -18.75
C SER A 109 -0.02 3.03 -18.50
N CYS A 110 -0.15 4.24 -17.95
CA CYS A 110 -1.46 4.89 -17.82
C CYS A 110 -2.00 5.48 -19.14
N GLY A 111 -1.20 5.52 -20.22
CA GLY A 111 -1.54 6.29 -21.42
C GLY A 111 -1.94 7.73 -21.09
N ASP A 112 -3.00 8.23 -21.71
CA ASP A 112 -3.51 9.59 -21.52
C ASP A 112 -4.32 9.79 -20.24
N CYS A 113 -4.63 8.71 -19.50
CA CYS A 113 -5.43 8.80 -18.28
C CYS A 113 -4.74 9.70 -17.24
N LYS A 114 -5.48 10.66 -16.67
CA LYS A 114 -5.00 11.59 -15.64
C LYS A 114 -5.94 11.71 -14.43
N ILE A 115 -6.90 10.80 -14.30
CA ILE A 115 -7.98 10.88 -13.29
C ILE A 115 -7.48 10.96 -11.85
N CYS A 116 -6.40 10.25 -11.50
CA CYS A 116 -5.81 10.33 -10.16
C CYS A 116 -5.21 11.71 -9.85
N MET A 117 -4.69 12.40 -10.87
CA MET A 117 -4.17 13.77 -10.76
C MET A 117 -5.32 14.76 -10.65
N ASP A 118 -6.34 14.59 -11.49
CA ASP A 118 -7.52 15.45 -11.53
C ASP A 118 -8.33 15.37 -10.23
N LEU A 119 -8.46 14.19 -9.63
CA LEU A 119 -9.25 13.97 -8.41
C LEU A 119 -8.42 13.96 -7.12
N CYS A 120 -7.11 14.25 -7.19
CA CYS A 120 -6.31 14.45 -5.98
C CYS A 120 -6.84 15.68 -5.21
N PRO A 121 -7.32 15.54 -3.94
CA PRO A 121 -8.01 16.64 -3.24
C PRO A 121 -7.16 17.89 -3.04
N THR A 122 -5.84 17.70 -2.93
CA THR A 122 -4.87 18.78 -2.69
C THR A 122 -4.00 19.08 -3.90
N LYS A 123 -4.26 18.43 -5.05
CA LYS A 123 -3.41 18.48 -6.24
C LYS A 123 -1.94 18.16 -5.95
N ALA A 124 -1.71 17.19 -5.06
CA ALA A 124 -0.38 16.74 -4.68
C ALA A 124 0.37 16.03 -5.83
N ILE A 125 -0.32 15.46 -6.81
CA ILE A 125 0.31 14.88 -7.99
C ILE A 125 0.49 15.98 -9.03
N VAL A 126 1.65 16.63 -9.01
CA VAL A 126 1.93 17.86 -9.78
C VAL A 126 2.25 17.59 -11.25
N SER A 127 2.76 16.39 -11.55
CA SER A 127 2.96 15.87 -12.89
C SER A 127 2.97 14.33 -12.82
N PRO A 128 2.87 13.60 -13.96
CA PRO A 128 2.95 12.14 -13.96
C PRO A 128 4.15 11.65 -13.14
N TYR A 129 3.89 10.78 -12.16
CA TYR A 129 4.89 10.15 -11.29
C TYR A 129 5.54 11.06 -10.24
N VAL A 130 5.18 12.35 -10.18
CA VAL A 130 5.76 13.33 -9.24
C VAL A 130 4.71 13.74 -8.21
N ILE A 131 5.02 13.48 -6.94
CA ILE A 131 4.17 13.83 -5.79
C ILE A 131 4.85 14.92 -4.97
N ASP A 132 4.18 16.06 -4.84
CA ASP A 132 4.46 17.04 -3.80
C ASP A 132 3.97 16.50 -2.45
N ARG A 133 4.92 15.92 -1.69
CA ARG A 133 4.61 15.33 -0.38
C ARG A 133 4.04 16.33 0.62
N THR A 134 4.34 17.62 0.48
CA THR A 134 3.85 18.66 1.42
C THR A 134 2.35 18.88 1.31
N LYS A 135 1.76 18.47 0.18
CA LYS A 135 0.32 18.51 -0.09
C LYS A 135 -0.34 17.13 0.04
N CYS A 136 0.44 16.06 0.05
CA CYS A 136 -0.11 14.70 0.07
C CYS A 136 -0.78 14.41 1.42
N LEU A 137 -2.10 14.22 1.43
CA LEU A 137 -2.86 13.95 2.66
C LEU A 137 -2.33 12.73 3.42
N GLN A 138 -1.86 11.69 2.73
CA GLN A 138 -1.23 10.52 3.39
C GLN A 138 0.06 10.89 4.13
N PHE A 139 0.91 11.70 3.50
CA PHE A 139 2.15 12.13 4.15
C PHE A 139 1.86 13.02 5.37
N ILE A 140 0.82 13.85 5.28
CA ILE A 140 0.39 14.73 6.37
C ILE A 140 -0.15 13.89 7.55
N SER A 141 -0.99 12.89 7.28
CA SER A 141 -1.57 12.03 8.34
C SER A 141 -0.52 11.21 9.08
N GLU A 142 0.60 10.88 8.44
CA GLU A 142 1.68 10.15 9.09
C GLU A 142 2.48 11.02 10.07
N ARG A 143 2.58 12.33 9.81
CA ARG A 143 3.53 13.21 10.52
C ARG A 143 2.92 14.18 11.50
N SER A 144 1.66 14.57 11.32
CA SER A 144 1.04 15.62 12.13
C SER A 144 -0.28 15.16 12.72
N MET A 145 -0.40 15.26 14.05
CA MET A 145 -1.72 15.15 14.70
C MET A 145 -2.60 16.37 14.42
N ASN A 146 -2.02 17.48 13.92
CA ASN A 146 -2.75 18.69 13.56
C ASN A 146 -2.84 18.83 12.04
N VAL A 147 -4.06 18.75 11.50
CA VAL A 147 -4.31 19.00 10.08
C VAL A 147 -4.08 20.49 9.77
N PRO A 148 -3.15 20.84 8.85
CA PRO A 148 -2.91 22.23 8.47
C PRO A 148 -4.19 22.91 7.98
N LEU A 149 -4.37 24.19 8.31
CA LEU A 149 -5.59 24.95 8.00
C LEU A 149 -6.01 24.82 6.53
N ALA A 150 -5.04 24.93 5.61
CA ALA A 150 -5.26 24.84 4.16
C ALA A 150 -5.83 23.48 3.68
N PHE A 151 -5.76 22.43 4.50
CA PHE A 151 -6.22 21.09 4.13
C PHE A 151 -7.43 20.62 4.92
N ARG A 152 -7.90 21.36 5.94
CA ARG A 152 -8.98 20.91 6.85
C ARG A 152 -10.29 20.63 6.13
N GLU A 153 -10.65 21.45 5.16
CA GLU A 153 -11.88 21.25 4.37
C GLU A 153 -11.80 19.96 3.54
N VAL A 154 -10.72 19.81 2.76
CA VAL A 154 -10.52 18.62 1.90
C VAL A 154 -10.13 17.37 2.67
N TRP A 155 -9.75 17.49 3.95
CA TRP A 155 -9.47 16.38 4.86
C TRP A 155 -10.72 15.52 5.08
N GLY A 156 -11.89 16.14 5.20
CA GLY A 156 -13.17 15.46 5.40
C GLY A 156 -13.16 14.57 6.64
N ASP A 157 -13.70 13.37 6.50
CA ASP A 157 -13.87 12.38 7.57
C ASP A 157 -12.66 11.42 7.72
N ARG A 158 -11.48 11.78 7.20
CA ARG A 158 -10.29 10.92 7.27
C ARG A 158 -9.71 10.90 8.68
N LEU A 159 -9.64 9.73 9.30
CA LEU A 159 -8.94 9.52 10.57
C LEU A 159 -7.46 9.25 10.33
N TYR A 160 -7.15 8.45 9.31
CA TYR A 160 -5.77 8.17 8.93
C TYR A 160 -5.65 7.85 7.43
N GLY A 161 -4.66 8.48 6.80
CA GLY A 161 -4.28 8.23 5.42
C GLY A 161 -5.23 8.71 4.35
N CYS A 162 -4.82 8.52 3.10
CA CYS A 162 -5.60 8.89 1.93
C CYS A 162 -5.38 7.88 0.82
N THR A 163 -6.48 7.35 0.29
CA THR A 163 -6.45 6.39 -0.83
C THR A 163 -7.14 6.91 -2.09
N THR A 164 -7.57 8.18 -2.10
CA THR A 164 -8.35 8.75 -3.21
C THR A 164 -7.72 8.52 -4.58
N CYS A 165 -6.40 8.71 -4.74
CA CYS A 165 -5.72 8.48 -6.02
C CYS A 165 -5.73 7.01 -6.49
N GLN A 166 -5.81 6.06 -5.57
CA GLN A 166 -5.97 4.63 -5.86
C GLN A 166 -7.44 4.28 -6.11
N GLU A 167 -8.37 4.81 -5.31
CA GLU A 167 -9.80 4.51 -5.43
C GLU A 167 -10.40 4.94 -6.76
N VAL A 168 -9.96 6.09 -7.29
CA VAL A 168 -10.39 6.59 -8.60
C VAL A 168 -9.62 5.96 -9.77
N CYS A 169 -8.61 5.14 -9.49
CA CYS A 169 -7.79 4.54 -10.54
C CYS A 169 -8.61 3.47 -11.30
N PRO A 170 -8.73 3.56 -12.64
CA PRO A 170 -9.52 2.58 -13.41
C PRO A 170 -9.02 1.15 -13.27
N GLN A 171 -7.71 0.98 -13.01
CA GLN A 171 -7.08 -0.32 -12.79
C GLN A 171 -7.54 -1.00 -11.50
N ASN A 172 -8.20 -0.27 -10.60
CA ASN A 172 -8.75 -0.79 -9.35
C ASN A 172 -10.26 -1.05 -9.41
N HIS A 173 -10.99 -0.62 -10.45
CA HIS A 173 -12.46 -0.70 -10.49
C HIS A 173 -13.00 -2.13 -10.39
N LYS A 174 -12.28 -3.10 -10.99
CA LYS A 174 -12.67 -4.51 -10.98
C LYS A 174 -11.96 -5.33 -9.89
N VAL A 175 -11.11 -4.69 -9.10
CA VAL A 175 -10.37 -5.36 -8.02
C VAL A 175 -11.22 -5.35 -6.76
N LYS A 176 -11.48 -6.55 -6.23
CA LYS A 176 -12.09 -6.70 -4.91
C LYS A 176 -10.97 -6.87 -3.88
N PRO A 177 -10.64 -5.85 -3.07
CA PRO A 177 -9.61 -5.98 -2.05
C PRO A 177 -10.03 -7.05 -1.03
N LYS A 178 -9.03 -7.70 -0.41
CA LYS A 178 -9.27 -8.63 0.70
C LYS A 178 -9.99 -7.88 1.81
N LYS A 179 -11.20 -8.31 2.15
CA LYS A 179 -11.90 -7.80 3.34
C LYS A 179 -11.11 -8.24 4.57
N TYR A 180 -10.62 -7.29 5.33
CA TYR A 180 -10.02 -7.54 6.62
C TYR A 180 -11.04 -7.17 7.69
N ARG A 181 -11.32 -8.10 8.61
CA ARG A 181 -12.16 -7.88 9.77
C ARG A 181 -11.27 -8.06 11.00
N PRO A 182 -10.85 -6.97 11.67
CA PRO A 182 -10.16 -7.12 12.94
C PRO A 182 -11.05 -7.81 13.97
N GLU A 183 -10.41 -8.36 14.99
CA GLU A 183 -11.08 -8.94 16.16
C GLU A 183 -12.01 -7.92 16.84
N TYR A 184 -11.63 -6.64 16.80
CA TYR A 184 -12.35 -5.52 17.41
C TYR A 184 -13.42 -4.85 16.51
N GLY A 185 -13.87 -5.49 15.42
CA GLY A 185 -14.98 -4.97 14.60
C GLY A 185 -14.59 -4.60 13.15
N TYR A 186 -15.10 -3.49 12.63
CA TYR A 186 -14.80 -3.02 11.25
C TYR A 186 -14.03 -1.70 11.28
N ILE A 187 -12.98 -1.60 10.44
CA ILE A 187 -12.23 -0.36 10.23
C ILE A 187 -12.52 0.17 8.82
N GLY A 188 -13.16 1.34 8.72
CA GLY A 188 -13.49 2.02 7.46
C GLY A 188 -14.96 1.88 7.01
N SER A 189 -15.30 2.52 5.88
CA SER A 189 -16.68 2.49 5.36
C SER A 189 -17.01 1.14 4.72
N ARG A 190 -18.25 0.66 4.96
CA ARG A 190 -18.81 -0.59 4.41
C ARG A 190 -18.71 -0.69 2.89
#